data_AF-A0A2E2RKI4-F1
#
_entry.id   AF-A0A2E2RKI4-F1
#
_cell.length_a   1.000
_cell.length_b   1.000
_cell.length_c   1.000
_cell.angle_alpha   90.00
_cell.angle_beta   90.00
_cell.angle_gamma   90.00
#
_symmetry.space_group_name_H-M   'P 1'
#
loop_
_entity.id
_entity.type
_entity.pdbx_description
1 polymer ?
#
loop_
_entity_poly.entity_id
_entity_poly.type
_entity_poly.pdbx_seq_one_letter_code
_entity_poly.pdbx_strand_id
1 'polypeptide(L)'
;MERKMFGTAKCGHCGQIGTKIMQIEPNGAAYKQSAICCNSCNAILGVTGYYDTGTLLKKAEKERDELKQRIEGIEHAINQIGYLLQSR
;
A
#
# COMPACT_ATOMS: atom_id res chain seq x y z
N MET A 1 -17.44 -28.25 -22.40
CA MET A 1 -17.06 -28.53 -21.00
C MET A 1 -17.14 -27.22 -20.22
N GLU A 2 -18.22 -27.00 -19.47
CA GLU A 2 -18.29 -25.90 -18.51
C GLU A 2 -17.32 -26.20 -17.36
N ARG A 3 -16.30 -25.36 -17.19
CA ARG A 3 -15.48 -25.40 -15.97
C ARG A 3 -16.38 -24.94 -14.82
N LYS A 4 -16.94 -25.87 -14.05
CA LYS A 4 -17.53 -25.54 -12.75
C LYS A 4 -16.42 -24.94 -11.88
N MET A 5 -16.36 -23.62 -11.81
CA MET A 5 -15.54 -22.89 -10.83
C MET A 5 -16.16 -23.12 -9.44
N PHE A 6 -15.91 -24.30 -8.87
CA PHE A 6 -16.08 -24.50 -7.44
C PHE A 6 -15.01 -23.63 -6.75
N GLY A 7 -15.44 -22.59 -6.04
CA GLY A 7 -14.56 -21.77 -5.21
C GLY A 7 -14.68 -20.25 -5.37
N THR A 8 -15.46 -19.74 -6.34
CA THR A 8 -15.64 -18.28 -6.44
C THR A 8 -16.61 -17.79 -5.38
N ALA A 9 -16.12 -16.96 -4.45
CA ALA A 9 -16.95 -16.35 -3.42
C ALA A 9 -18.11 -15.58 -4.06
N LYS A 10 -19.34 -15.95 -3.71
CA LYS A 10 -20.56 -15.27 -4.13
C LYS A 10 -20.89 -14.14 -3.17
N CYS A 11 -21.50 -13.09 -3.69
CA CYS A 11 -22.07 -12.03 -2.87
C CYS A 11 -23.18 -12.60 -1.97
N GLY A 12 -23.05 -12.44 -0.64
CA GLY A 12 -24.09 -12.85 0.31
C GLY A 12 -25.41 -12.08 0.19
N HIS A 13 -25.43 -10.96 -0.54
CA HIS A 13 -26.63 -10.14 -0.76
C HIS A 13 -27.38 -10.50 -2.05
N CYS A 14 -26.69 -10.62 -3.19
CA CYS A 14 -27.34 -10.86 -4.50
C CYS A 14 -26.94 -12.18 -5.20
N GLY A 15 -26.06 -12.99 -4.61
CA GLY A 15 -25.63 -14.28 -5.16
C GLY A 15 -24.71 -14.21 -6.38
N GLN A 16 -24.47 -13.02 -6.95
CA GLN A 16 -23.57 -12.82 -8.08
C GLN A 16 -22.09 -12.96 -7.67
N ILE A 17 -21.25 -13.20 -8.68
CA ILE A 17 -19.80 -13.38 -8.51
C ILE A 17 -19.08 -12.09 -8.88
N GLY A 18 -18.01 -11.80 -8.13
CA GLY A 18 -17.10 -10.70 -8.43
C GLY A 18 -17.15 -9.59 -7.40
N THR A 19 -15.97 -9.06 -7.11
CA THR A 19 -15.76 -7.97 -6.17
C THR A 19 -14.99 -6.84 -6.83
N LYS A 20 -15.19 -5.62 -6.35
CA LYS A 20 -14.43 -4.43 -6.73
C LYS A 20 -14.06 -3.65 -5.47
N ILE A 21 -12.99 -2.87 -5.55
CA ILE A 21 -12.65 -1.92 -4.49
C ILE A 21 -13.30 -0.58 -4.81
N MET A 22 -14.00 -0.01 -3.84
CA MET A 22 -14.58 1.33 -3.92
C MET A 22 -14.13 2.17 -2.73
N GLN A 23 -13.95 3.47 -2.93
CA GLN A 23 -13.84 4.40 -1.82
C GLN A 23 -15.23 4.70 -1.27
N ILE A 24 -15.36 4.63 0.05
CA ILE A 24 -16.56 5.02 0.80
C ILE A 24 -16.20 6.08 1.82
N GLU A 25 -17.22 6.83 2.22
CA GLU A 25 -17.17 7.77 3.33
C GLU A 25 -18.02 7.19 4.45
N PRO A 26 -17.40 6.52 5.46
CA PRO A 26 -18.16 5.93 6.56
C PRO A 26 -18.93 7.03 7.30
N ASN A 27 -20.20 6.76 7.60
CA ASN A 27 -21.04 7.74 8.28
C ASN A 27 -20.44 8.12 9.65
N GLY A 28 -20.27 9.42 9.90
CA GLY A 28 -19.66 9.94 11.12
C GLY A 28 -18.13 9.88 11.18
N ALA A 29 -17.45 9.42 10.12
CA ALA A 29 -15.99 9.43 10.05
C ALA A 29 -15.46 10.66 9.30
N ALA A 30 -14.33 11.19 9.75
CA ALA A 30 -13.60 12.28 9.07
C ALA A 30 -12.58 11.78 8.03
N TYR A 31 -12.61 10.50 7.67
CA TYR A 31 -11.65 9.87 6.77
C TYR A 31 -12.35 9.01 5.71
N LYS A 32 -11.69 8.82 4.56
CA LYS A 32 -12.13 7.91 3.50
C LYS A 32 -11.64 6.50 3.78
N GLN A 33 -12.46 5.50 3.44
CA GLN A 33 -12.12 4.09 3.61
C GLN A 33 -12.29 3.34 2.29
N SER A 34 -11.40 2.40 2.01
CA SER A 34 -11.59 1.47 0.90
C SER A 34 -12.48 0.31 1.36
N ALA A 35 -13.50 -0.01 0.58
CA ALA A 35 -14.39 -1.14 0.81
C ALA A 35 -14.32 -2.13 -0.34
N ILE A 36 -14.42 -3.41 -0.01
CA ILE A 36 -14.61 -4.49 -0.97
C ILE A 36 -16.12 -4.61 -1.19
N CYS A 37 -16.59 -4.28 -2.38
CA CYS A 37 -18.00 -4.26 -2.74
C CYS A 37 -18.32 -5.33 -3.79
N CYS A 38 -19.55 -5.82 -3.80
CA CYS A 38 -20.04 -6.64 -4.89
C CYS A 38 -20.06 -5.84 -6.20
N ASN A 39 -19.56 -6.43 -7.28
CA ASN A 39 -19.54 -5.75 -8.58
C ASN A 39 -20.96 -5.48 -9.12
N SER A 40 -21.93 -6.34 -8.80
CA SER A 40 -23.28 -6.28 -9.35
C SER A 40 -24.25 -5.41 -8.54
N CYS A 41 -24.26 -5.54 -7.21
CA CYS A 41 -25.24 -4.85 -6.35
C CYS A 41 -24.62 -3.77 -5.46
N ASN A 42 -23.30 -3.55 -5.53
CA ASN A 42 -22.55 -2.60 -4.69
C ASN A 42 -22.65 -2.84 -3.16
N ALA A 43 -23.22 -3.97 -2.71
CA ALA A 43 -23.21 -4.31 -1.29
C ALA A 43 -21.77 -4.38 -0.76
N ILE A 44 -21.52 -3.76 0.39
CA ILE A 44 -20.23 -3.80 1.08
C ILE A 44 -20.06 -5.20 1.68
N LEU A 45 -19.03 -5.91 1.24
CA LEU A 45 -18.70 -7.28 1.67
C LEU A 45 -17.57 -7.29 2.70
N GLY A 46 -16.80 -6.21 2.77
CA GLY A 46 -15.74 -6.03 3.74
C GLY A 46 -15.09 -4.67 3.60
N VAL A 47 -14.25 -4.32 4.55
CA VAL A 47 -13.45 -3.10 4.53
C VAL A 47 -11.97 -3.45 4.43
N THR A 48 -11.19 -2.60 3.75
CA THR A 48 -9.75 -2.73 3.65
C THR A 48 -9.09 -1.39 3.98
N GLY A 49 -7.81 -1.42 4.32
CA GLY A 49 -7.05 -0.20 4.55
C GLY A 49 -7.13 0.71 3.33
N TYR A 50 -7.37 2.01 3.57
CA TYR A 50 -7.20 3.01 2.54
C TYR A 50 -5.70 3.28 2.37
N TYR A 51 -5.12 2.73 1.31
CA TYR A 51 -3.76 3.08 0.90
C TYR A 51 -3.88 4.06 -0.25
N ASP A 52 -3.81 5.36 0.04
CA ASP A 52 -3.52 6.33 -1.01
C ASP A 52 -2.12 6.02 -1.54
N THR A 53 -2.08 5.43 -2.73
CA THR A 53 -0.83 5.04 -3.41
C THR A 53 0.12 6.24 -3.52
N GLY A 54 -0.40 7.47 -3.68
CA GLY A 54 0.42 8.67 -3.71
C GLY A 54 1.08 8.98 -2.37
N THR A 55 0.34 8.82 -1.27
CA THR A 55 0.88 8.98 0.09
C THR A 55 1.91 7.91 0.43
N LEU A 56 1.65 6.64 0.06
CA LEU A 56 2.63 5.56 0.24
C LEU A 56 3.90 5.81 -0.56
N LEU A 57 3.76 6.27 -1.81
CA LEU A 57 4.89 6.60 -2.67
C LEU A 57 5.74 7.73 -2.05
N LYS A 58 5.12 8.83 -1.62
CA LYS A 58 5.82 9.94 -0.96
C LYS A 58 6.55 9.49 0.31
N LYS A 59 5.93 8.59 1.10
CA LYS A 59 6.58 8.03 2.29
C LYS A 59 7.82 7.20 1.91
N ALA A 60 7.70 6.35 0.90
CA ALA A 60 8.82 5.54 0.40
C ALA A 60 9.95 6.42 -0.18
N GLU A 61 9.61 7.48 -0.90
CA GLU A 61 10.58 8.46 -1.42
C GLU A 61 11.35 9.15 -0.28
N LYS A 62 10.63 9.60 0.76
CA LYS A 62 11.25 10.20 1.94
C LYS A 62 12.20 9.24 2.65
N GLU A 63 11.76 8.01 2.93
CA GLU A 63 12.59 7.00 3.58
C GLU A 63 13.84 6.66 2.75
N ARG A 64 13.70 6.60 1.41
CA ARG A 64 14.83 6.42 0.48
C ARG A 64 15.84 7.56 0.58
N ASP A 65 15.37 8.81 0.61
CA ASP A 65 16.24 9.98 0.60
C ASP A 65 16.97 10.14 1.96
N GLU A 66 16.31 9.82 3.07
CA GLU A 66 16.96 9.73 4.40
C GLU A 66 18.06 8.66 4.43
N LEU A 67 17.82 7.50 3.81
CA LEU A 67 18.84 6.45 3.71
C LEU A 67 20.05 6.89 2.87
N LYS A 68 19.83 7.60 1.75
CA LYS A 68 20.91 8.15 0.93
C LYS A 68 21.80 9.10 1.74
N GLN A 69 21.19 10.04 2.45
CA GLN A 69 21.94 10.99 3.29
C GLN A 69 22.78 10.29 4.37
N ARG A 70 22.25 9.22 4.96
CA ARG A 70 22.99 8.42 5.95
C ARG A 70 24.18 7.69 5.33
N ILE A 71 24.03 7.15 4.12
CA ILE A 71 25.12 6.49 3.38
C ILE A 71 26.20 7.50 3.02
N GLU A 72 25.83 8.66 2.47
CA GLU A 72 26.77 9.74 2.14
C GLU A 72 27.58 10.16 3.39
N GLY A 73 26.91 10.29 4.54
CA GLY A 73 27.58 10.57 5.81
C GLY A 73 28.60 9.50 6.22
N ILE A 74 28.28 8.22 6.01
CA ILE A 74 29.20 7.10 6.28
C ILE A 74 30.39 7.12 5.31
N GLU A 75 30.15 7.33 4.03
CA GLU A 75 31.20 7.43 3.01
C GLU A 75 32.19 8.56 3.32
N HIS A 76 31.68 9.73 3.70
CA HIS A 76 32.52 10.85 4.13
C HIS A 76 33.37 10.51 5.35
N ALA A 77 32.79 9.86 6.37
CA ALA A 77 33.53 9.46 7.56
C ALA A 77 34.64 8.44 7.23
N ILE A 78 34.35 7.45 6.37
CA ILE A 78 35.33 6.45 5.93
C ILE A 78 36.47 7.12 5.16
N ASN A 79 36.17 8.05 4.25
CA ASN A 79 37.18 8.78 3.50
C ASN A 79 38.11 9.58 4.42
N GLN A 80 37.56 10.28 5.42
CA GLN A 80 38.36 11.01 6.41
C GLN A 80 39.29 10.07 7.20
N ILE A 81 38.79 8.91 7.63
CA ILE A 81 39.62 7.90 8.30
C ILE A 81 40.74 7.42 7.37
N GLY A 82 40.43 7.15 6.10
CA GLY A 82 41.42 6.76 5.09
C GLY A 82 42.56 7.78 4.95
N TYR A 83 42.23 9.07 4.83
CA TYR A 83 43.24 10.13 4.77
C TYR A 83 44.11 10.21 6.02
N LEU A 84 43.53 10.04 7.21
CA LEU A 84 44.27 10.04 8.48
C LEU A 84 45.23 8.84 8.60
N LEU A 85 44.85 7.68 8.05
CA LEU A 85 45.71 6.50 8.06
C LEU A 85 46.84 6.57 7.02
N GLN A 86 46.62 7.24 5.88
CA GLN A 86 47.64 7.44 4.84
C GLN A 86 48.67 8.53 5.18
N SER A 87 48.33 9.44 6.10
CA SER A 87 49.19 10.54 6.55
C SER A 87 50.04 10.19 7.78
N ARG A 88 49.97 8.95 8.25
CA ARG A 88 50.87 8.35 9.25
C ARG A 88 51.94 7.50 8.58
#